data_AF-A0A235IZ41-F1
#
_entry.id   AF-A0A235IZ41-F1
#
_cell.length_a   1.000
_cell.length_b   1.000
_cell.length_c   1.000
_cell.angle_alpha   90.00
_cell.angle_beta   90.00
_cell.angle_gamma   90.00
#
_symmetry.space_group_name_H-M   'P 1'
#
loop_
_entity.id
_entity.type
_entity.pdbx_description
1 polymer ?
#
loop_
_entity_poly.entity_id
_entity_poly.type
_entity_poly.pdbx_seq_one_letter_code
_entity_poly.pdbx_strand_id
1 'polypeptide(L)'
;MNLDSLIEIVNRKLVESQNRPLNSTEVLILRGIWEYQTYNKIAEEGGYSAGYLTNVVAPELCQRLSNLIGQRVTKKNCRMLMESYAASQTAPLMKTQRQQFKGLSSDSSQECSPRYPSGAVPPDYPIYLERYFIEEQVYAEIRKPGALVRIKGPREMGKTSLLLRTLDYAECQGYRTVSLNLEQTDQAILSDLNRFLRWLCANVTSQLQLEPKLDDYWDEDIGSKVSCSLYIRNYLLEQIDSPLVLALDEVNQIFEYPQVAKDFLPLLRSWYEEAKRLPIWQKLRLIIVHSTEIYVPLQLQQSPFNVGLPIQLTSFSLEQVQQLAQQYGINWTDGDEARQLMDIVGGHPALVNIALYYLNRGEVALPQLLESAYSSTGVYVHHLQRHWVTLQEQPELAIALATVINSTQPIVLEPIITYKLSSMGLIELDNNQATPSCRLYRQYFQSKLLIN
;
A
#
# COMPACT_ATOMS: atom_id res chain seq x y z
N MET A 1 4.44 -31.90 2.23
CA MET A 1 3.55 -32.95 1.70
C MET A 1 4.08 -33.37 0.34
N ASN A 2 4.10 -34.67 0.00
CA ASN A 2 4.57 -35.13 -1.32
C ASN A 2 3.52 -34.79 -2.40
N LEU A 3 3.96 -34.35 -3.58
CA LEU A 3 3.09 -33.98 -4.71
C LEU A 3 2.21 -35.14 -5.15
N ASP A 4 2.72 -36.36 -5.18
CA ASP A 4 1.92 -37.53 -5.57
C ASP A 4 0.77 -37.79 -4.59
N SER A 5 0.98 -37.59 -3.28
CA SER A 5 -0.08 -37.66 -2.26
C SER A 5 -1.11 -36.55 -2.44
N LEU A 6 -0.69 -35.35 -2.86
CA LEU A 6 -1.59 -34.23 -3.15
C LEU A 6 -2.47 -34.56 -4.36
N ILE A 7 -1.87 -35.04 -5.45
CA ILE A 7 -2.57 -35.42 -6.67
C ILE A 7 -3.62 -36.50 -6.36
N GLU A 8 -3.31 -37.45 -5.48
CA GLU A 8 -4.27 -38.47 -5.05
C GLU A 8 -5.48 -37.88 -4.31
N ILE A 9 -5.26 -36.94 -3.38
CA ILE A 9 -6.34 -36.24 -2.65
C ILE A 9 -7.21 -35.43 -3.61
N VAL A 10 -6.59 -34.72 -4.55
CA VAL A 10 -7.30 -33.89 -5.55
C VAL A 10 -8.11 -34.77 -6.50
N ASN A 11 -7.54 -35.87 -7.01
CA ASN A 11 -8.27 -36.80 -7.86
C ASN A 11 -9.47 -37.42 -7.14
N ARG A 12 -9.30 -37.81 -5.87
CA ARG A 12 -10.39 -38.32 -5.04
C ARG A 12 -11.54 -37.30 -4.92
N LYS A 13 -11.21 -36.03 -4.65
CA LYS A 13 -12.19 -34.95 -4.50
C LYS A 13 -12.83 -34.51 -5.82
N LEU A 14 -12.09 -34.57 -6.93
CA LEU A 14 -12.66 -34.37 -8.26
C LEU A 14 -13.70 -35.45 -8.57
N VAL A 15 -13.40 -36.72 -8.26
CA VAL A 15 -14.35 -37.82 -8.47
C VAL A 15 -15.58 -37.69 -7.55
N GLU A 16 -15.39 -37.33 -6.27
CA GLU A 16 -16.50 -37.05 -5.33
C GLU A 16 -17.42 -35.91 -5.80
N SER A 17 -16.88 -34.93 -6.53
CA SER A 17 -17.62 -33.80 -7.11
C SER A 17 -18.12 -34.07 -8.54
N GLN A 18 -18.18 -35.33 -8.98
CA GLN A 18 -18.59 -35.77 -10.32
C GLN A 18 -17.72 -35.22 -11.48
N ASN A 19 -16.49 -34.81 -11.20
CA ASN A 19 -15.52 -34.38 -12.20
C ASN A 19 -14.57 -35.53 -12.57
N ARG A 20 -14.01 -35.47 -13.79
CA ARG A 20 -12.94 -36.40 -14.21
C ARG A 20 -11.67 -36.19 -13.35
N PRO A 21 -10.86 -37.24 -13.11
CA PRO A 21 -9.54 -37.06 -12.52
C PRO A 21 -8.63 -36.25 -13.45
N LEU A 22 -7.53 -35.75 -12.89
CA LEU A 22 -6.52 -35.03 -13.65
C LEU A 22 -5.89 -35.93 -14.72
N ASN A 23 -5.78 -35.43 -15.94
CA ASN A 23 -5.15 -36.15 -17.04
C ASN A 23 -3.61 -36.00 -16.99
N SER A 24 -2.88 -36.75 -17.83
CA SER A 24 -1.42 -36.77 -17.84
C SER A 24 -0.79 -35.39 -18.09
N THR A 25 -1.42 -34.55 -18.92
CA THR A 25 -0.94 -33.21 -19.24
C THR A 25 -1.20 -32.22 -18.10
N GLU A 26 -2.32 -32.34 -17.40
CA GLU A 26 -2.63 -31.56 -16.20
C GLU A 26 -1.70 -31.92 -15.03
N VAL A 27 -1.41 -33.22 -14.85
CA VAL A 27 -0.43 -33.69 -13.87
C VAL A 27 0.98 -33.18 -14.20
N LEU A 28 1.36 -33.15 -15.48
CA LEU A 28 2.64 -32.60 -15.94
C LEU A 28 2.76 -31.11 -15.58
N ILE A 29 1.69 -30.33 -15.80
CA ILE A 29 1.66 -28.92 -15.41
C ILE A 29 1.80 -28.77 -13.89
N LEU A 30 1.09 -29.56 -13.09
CA LEU A 30 1.21 -29.50 -11.63
C LEU A 30 2.62 -29.85 -11.14
N ARG A 31 3.28 -30.84 -11.75
CA ARG A 31 4.69 -31.16 -11.50
C ARG A 31 5.60 -29.98 -11.80
N GLY A 32 5.45 -29.38 -12.98
CA GLY A 32 6.22 -28.19 -13.35
C GLY A 32 5.97 -26.98 -12.44
N ILE A 33 4.74 -26.79 -11.94
CA ILE A 33 4.43 -25.77 -10.94
C ILE A 33 5.14 -26.08 -9.61
N TRP A 34 5.19 -27.35 -9.21
CA TRP A 34 5.85 -27.79 -7.97
C TRP A 34 7.36 -27.56 -7.98
N GLU A 35 7.96 -27.66 -9.15
CA GLU A 35 9.39 -27.44 -9.44
C GLU A 35 9.72 -26.00 -9.87
N TYR A 36 8.75 -25.07 -9.81
CA TYR A 36 8.92 -23.66 -10.20
C TYR A 36 9.34 -23.44 -11.68
N GLN A 37 8.99 -24.36 -12.57
CA GLN A 37 9.31 -24.28 -14.00
C GLN A 37 8.41 -23.30 -14.77
N THR A 38 8.90 -22.75 -15.89
CA THR A 38 8.08 -21.93 -16.83
C THR A 38 7.21 -22.83 -17.71
N TYR A 39 6.10 -22.32 -18.26
CA TYR A 39 5.27 -23.13 -19.17
C TYR A 39 6.02 -23.52 -20.45
N ASN A 40 7.00 -22.71 -20.88
CA ASN A 40 7.87 -23.03 -22.00
C ASN A 40 8.74 -24.26 -21.70
N LYS A 41 9.31 -24.33 -20.48
CA LYS A 41 10.13 -25.47 -20.04
C LYS A 41 9.30 -26.75 -19.89
N ILE A 42 8.10 -26.64 -19.30
CA ILE A 42 7.15 -27.76 -19.16
C ILE A 42 6.71 -28.28 -20.54
N ALA A 43 6.52 -27.37 -21.50
CA ALA A 43 6.14 -27.72 -22.87
C ALA A 43 7.26 -28.48 -23.59
N GLU A 44 8.51 -28.04 -23.43
CA GLU A 44 9.69 -28.69 -24.00
C GLU A 44 9.91 -30.10 -23.42
N GLU A 45 9.80 -30.25 -22.09
CA GLU A 45 9.94 -31.54 -21.41
C GLU A 45 8.78 -32.52 -21.73
N GLY A 46 7.59 -32.00 -22.02
CA GLY A 46 6.40 -32.78 -22.37
C GLY A 46 6.17 -33.04 -23.86
N GLY A 47 6.98 -32.47 -24.74
CA GLY A 47 6.77 -32.54 -26.19
C GLY A 47 5.52 -31.80 -26.69
N TYR A 48 5.08 -30.75 -25.98
CA TYR A 48 3.92 -29.92 -26.33
C TYR A 48 4.33 -28.54 -26.85
N SER A 49 3.42 -27.84 -27.52
CA SER A 49 3.65 -26.42 -27.84
C SER A 49 3.37 -25.53 -26.62
N ALA A 50 4.23 -24.54 -26.39
CA ALA A 50 4.09 -23.61 -25.27
C ALA A 50 2.75 -22.85 -25.31
N GLY A 51 2.26 -22.52 -26.50
CA GLY A 51 0.96 -21.88 -26.71
C GLY A 51 -0.22 -22.78 -26.30
N TYR A 52 -0.15 -24.08 -26.57
CA TYR A 52 -1.20 -25.03 -26.18
C TYR A 52 -1.30 -25.17 -24.65
N LEU A 53 -0.15 -25.29 -23.96
CA LEU A 53 -0.16 -25.39 -22.49
C LEU A 53 -0.61 -24.08 -21.83
N THR A 54 -0.16 -22.93 -22.33
CA THR A 54 -0.44 -21.63 -21.70
C THR A 54 -1.86 -21.14 -21.94
N ASN A 55 -2.40 -21.39 -23.14
CA ASN A 55 -3.69 -20.81 -23.55
C ASN A 55 -4.88 -21.76 -23.41
N VAL A 56 -4.63 -23.07 -23.33
CA VAL A 56 -5.71 -24.09 -23.29
C VAL A 56 -5.67 -24.87 -21.99
N VAL A 57 -4.59 -25.59 -21.71
CA VAL A 57 -4.56 -26.56 -20.61
C VAL A 57 -4.42 -25.90 -19.24
N ALA A 58 -3.53 -24.91 -19.10
CA ALA A 58 -3.29 -24.26 -17.80
C ALA A 58 -4.48 -23.41 -17.30
N PRO A 59 -5.18 -22.63 -18.14
CA PRO A 59 -6.38 -21.90 -17.71
C PRO A 59 -7.52 -22.83 -17.30
N GLU A 60 -7.78 -23.91 -18.06
CA GLU A 60 -8.80 -24.91 -17.74
C GLU A 60 -8.50 -25.61 -16.40
N LEU A 61 -7.25 -26.02 -16.20
CA LEU A 61 -6.79 -26.63 -14.95
C LEU A 61 -6.96 -25.67 -13.75
N CYS A 62 -6.53 -24.42 -13.89
CA CYS A 62 -6.66 -23.41 -12.84
C CYS A 62 -8.14 -23.15 -12.50
N GLN A 63 -9.02 -23.10 -13.49
CA GLN A 63 -10.45 -22.94 -13.25
C GLN A 63 -11.05 -24.13 -12.51
N ARG A 64 -10.68 -25.36 -12.90
CA ARG A 64 -11.16 -26.59 -12.25
C ARG A 64 -10.69 -26.67 -10.80
N LEU A 65 -9.43 -26.34 -10.52
CA LEU A 65 -8.91 -26.27 -9.16
C LEU A 65 -9.55 -25.13 -8.36
N SER A 66 -9.86 -24.01 -9.00
CA SER A 66 -10.57 -22.89 -8.35
C SER A 66 -11.97 -23.31 -7.89
N ASN A 67 -12.69 -24.05 -8.73
CA ASN A 67 -14.01 -24.56 -8.40
C ASN A 67 -13.95 -25.59 -7.25
N LEU A 68 -12.88 -26.41 -7.19
CA LEU A 68 -12.71 -27.43 -6.16
C LEU A 68 -12.28 -26.85 -4.81
N ILE A 69 -11.42 -25.83 -4.81
CA ILE A 69 -10.90 -25.18 -3.60
C ILE A 69 -11.85 -24.06 -3.11
N GLY A 70 -12.69 -23.52 -3.99
CA GLY A 70 -13.58 -22.39 -3.70
C GLY A 70 -12.85 -21.04 -3.68
N GLN A 71 -11.61 -20.98 -4.15
CA GLN A 71 -10.78 -19.77 -4.25
C GLN A 71 -10.06 -19.72 -5.59
N ARG A 72 -9.75 -18.54 -6.11
CA ARG A 72 -9.10 -18.38 -7.41
C ARG A 72 -7.66 -18.93 -7.40
N VAL A 73 -7.46 -20.02 -8.13
CA VAL A 73 -6.17 -20.67 -8.36
C VAL A 73 -5.49 -20.07 -9.61
N THR A 74 -4.22 -19.77 -9.47
CA THR A 74 -3.29 -19.29 -10.49
C THR A 74 -1.97 -20.01 -10.32
N LYS A 75 -1.09 -19.98 -11.32
CA LYS A 75 0.25 -20.60 -11.23
C LYS A 75 1.02 -20.24 -9.96
N LYS A 76 0.94 -18.97 -9.52
CA LYS A 76 1.71 -18.46 -8.37
C LYS A 76 1.18 -18.92 -7.02
N ASN A 77 -0.12 -19.15 -6.88
CA ASN A 77 -0.75 -19.55 -5.61
C ASN A 77 -1.19 -21.02 -5.58
N CYS A 78 -1.11 -21.73 -6.71
CA CYS A 78 -1.57 -23.11 -6.86
C CYS A 78 -1.00 -24.04 -5.80
N ARG A 79 0.32 -23.99 -5.57
CA ARG A 79 0.98 -24.83 -4.56
C ARG A 79 0.44 -24.61 -3.16
N MET A 80 0.43 -23.36 -2.70
CA MET A 80 -0.02 -22.99 -1.35
C MET A 80 -1.50 -23.32 -1.13
N LEU A 81 -2.37 -23.01 -2.09
CA LEU A 81 -3.80 -23.28 -2.00
C LEU A 81 -4.11 -24.79 -2.02
N MET A 82 -3.35 -25.57 -2.77
CA MET A 82 -3.50 -27.02 -2.78
C MET A 82 -2.99 -27.67 -1.49
N GLU A 83 -1.89 -27.17 -0.92
CA GLU A 83 -1.36 -27.65 0.38
C GLU A 83 -2.33 -27.34 1.53
N SER A 84 -2.90 -26.12 1.56
CA SER A 84 -3.89 -25.74 2.57
C SER A 84 -5.20 -26.51 2.42
N TYR A 85 -5.67 -26.72 1.18
CA TYR A 85 -6.83 -27.53 0.90
C TYR A 85 -6.63 -28.98 1.36
N ALA A 86 -5.51 -29.61 1.00
CA ALA A 86 -5.22 -30.98 1.43
C ALA A 86 -5.11 -31.12 2.96
N ALA A 87 -4.53 -30.12 3.65
CA ALA A 87 -4.48 -30.08 5.10
C ALA A 87 -5.88 -30.01 5.74
N SER A 88 -6.80 -29.24 5.15
CA SER A 88 -8.20 -29.18 5.62
C SER A 88 -9.02 -30.46 5.37
N GLN A 89 -8.67 -31.24 4.34
CA GLN A 89 -9.36 -32.48 3.99
C GLN A 89 -8.87 -33.71 4.78
N THR A 90 -7.74 -33.59 5.49
CA THR A 90 -7.13 -34.66 6.29
C THR A 90 -7.48 -34.57 7.78
N ALA A 91 -8.18 -33.52 8.20
CA ALA A 91 -8.67 -33.36 9.57
C ALA A 91 -9.97 -34.18 9.82
N PRO A 92 -10.11 -34.93 10.92
CA PRO A 92 -11.32 -35.71 11.21
C PRO A 92 -12.55 -34.82 11.46
N LEU A 93 -13.66 -35.20 10.84
CA LEU A 93 -14.99 -34.57 10.92
C LEU A 93 -15.47 -34.30 12.36
N MET A 94 -15.66 -33.03 12.71
CA MET A 94 -16.77 -32.64 13.60
C MET A 94 -17.86 -31.99 12.76
N LYS A 95 -19.02 -32.67 12.71
CA LYS A 95 -20.19 -32.31 11.93
C LYS A 95 -20.84 -31.05 12.51
N THR A 96 -20.82 -29.95 11.77
CA THR A 96 -21.67 -28.78 12.05
C THR A 96 -23.04 -29.00 11.44
N GLN A 97 -24.06 -29.28 12.27
CA GLN A 97 -25.45 -29.12 11.86
C GLN A 97 -25.77 -27.61 11.85
N ARG A 98 -26.04 -27.08 10.66
CA ARG A 98 -26.73 -25.80 10.48
C ARG A 98 -28.17 -25.95 10.97
N GLN A 99 -28.54 -25.24 12.02
CA GLN A 99 -29.93 -24.81 12.20
C GLN A 99 -30.00 -23.37 12.71
N GLN A 100 -30.92 -22.65 12.05
CA GLN A 100 -31.35 -21.27 12.26
C GLN A 100 -31.52 -20.89 13.73
N PHE A 101 -31.02 -19.74 14.14
CA PHE A 101 -31.70 -18.91 15.15
C PHE A 101 -31.49 -17.43 14.86
N LYS A 102 -32.61 -16.76 14.60
CA LYS A 102 -32.80 -15.31 14.75
C LYS A 102 -32.62 -14.95 16.22
N GLY A 103 -31.88 -13.87 16.47
CA GLY A 103 -31.90 -13.09 17.71
C GLY A 103 -31.29 -13.79 18.92
N LEU A 104 -30.09 -13.35 19.32
CA LEU A 104 -29.80 -12.92 20.69
C LEU A 104 -28.46 -12.15 20.66
N SER A 105 -28.45 -11.05 21.37
CA SER A 105 -27.32 -10.18 21.66
C SER A 105 -26.23 -10.86 22.51
N SER A 106 -25.05 -10.23 22.44
CA SER A 106 -23.92 -10.21 23.38
C SER A 106 -23.05 -11.46 23.55
N ASP A 107 -21.74 -11.16 23.46
CA ASP A 107 -20.57 -11.89 23.92
C ASP A 107 -20.12 -13.14 23.17
N SER A 108 -19.32 -12.88 22.13
CA SER A 108 -18.10 -13.66 21.91
C SER A 108 -16.99 -12.73 21.44
N SER A 109 -16.24 -12.18 22.39
CA SER A 109 -14.86 -11.74 22.20
C SER A 109 -14.03 -12.94 21.73
N GLN A 110 -14.04 -13.21 20.42
CA GLN A 110 -12.90 -13.85 19.81
C GLN A 110 -11.75 -12.86 19.98
N GLU A 111 -10.83 -13.17 20.90
CA GLU A 111 -9.53 -12.51 21.01
C GLU A 111 -8.79 -12.68 19.68
N CYS A 112 -9.09 -11.80 18.74
CA CYS A 112 -8.41 -11.75 17.47
C CYS A 112 -7.10 -11.01 17.75
N SER A 113 -6.03 -11.79 18.03
CA SER A 113 -4.69 -11.25 18.17
C SER A 113 -4.41 -10.26 17.03
N PRO A 114 -3.87 -9.06 17.31
CA PRO A 114 -3.63 -8.06 16.29
C PRO A 114 -2.75 -8.62 15.18
N ARG A 115 -3.04 -8.25 13.93
CA ARG A 115 -2.18 -8.57 12.79
C ARG A 115 -0.86 -7.80 12.93
N TYR A 116 0.21 -8.36 12.38
CA TYR A 116 1.48 -7.64 12.31
C TYR A 116 1.27 -6.30 11.59
N PRO A 117 1.73 -5.17 12.15
CA PRO A 117 1.48 -3.83 11.61
C PRO A 117 2.38 -3.52 10.42
N SER A 118 2.23 -4.30 9.35
CA SER A 118 2.88 -4.09 8.06
C SER A 118 1.90 -3.50 7.05
N GLY A 119 2.18 -2.29 6.60
CA GLY A 119 1.43 -1.63 5.53
C GLY A 119 0.18 -0.89 6.00
N ALA A 120 -0.74 -0.66 5.06
CA ALA A 120 -1.94 0.12 5.30
C ALA A 120 -2.96 -0.66 6.14
N VAL A 121 -3.70 0.08 6.98
CA VAL A 121 -4.77 -0.47 7.80
C VAL A 121 -6.08 -0.42 7.01
N PRO A 122 -6.72 -1.57 6.71
CA PRO A 122 -8.00 -1.61 6.03
C PRO A 122 -9.11 -0.84 6.78
N PRO A 123 -10.16 -0.35 6.09
CA PRO A 123 -11.29 0.32 6.74
C PRO A 123 -12.05 -0.55 7.75
N ASP A 124 -12.13 -1.86 7.49
CA ASP A 124 -12.83 -2.85 8.32
C ASP A 124 -12.00 -3.38 9.50
N TYR A 125 -10.74 -2.95 9.62
CA TYR A 125 -9.87 -3.43 10.68
C TYR A 125 -10.15 -2.70 12.01
N PRO A 126 -10.37 -3.43 13.12
CA PRO A 126 -10.86 -2.85 14.37
C PRO A 126 -9.84 -1.95 15.09
N ILE A 127 -8.54 -2.16 14.82
CA ILE A 127 -7.47 -1.39 15.47
C ILE A 127 -7.01 -0.31 14.50
N TYR A 128 -7.63 0.86 14.62
CA TYR A 128 -7.24 2.07 13.93
C TYR A 128 -7.50 3.28 14.82
N LEU A 129 -6.50 4.14 14.89
CA LEU A 129 -6.64 5.42 15.58
C LEU A 129 -7.19 6.45 14.60
N GLU A 130 -8.46 6.82 14.81
CA GLU A 130 -9.13 7.85 14.03
C GLU A 130 -8.44 9.20 14.14
N ARG A 131 -8.25 9.85 12.98
CA ARG A 131 -7.72 11.21 12.89
C ARG A 131 -8.83 12.17 12.54
N TYR A 132 -9.87 12.23 13.38
CA TYR A 132 -11.15 12.89 13.12
C TYR A 132 -11.04 14.22 12.36
N PHE A 133 -10.20 15.15 12.84
CA PHE A 133 -10.04 16.46 12.20
C PHE A 133 -9.48 16.39 10.77
N ILE A 134 -8.51 15.51 10.51
CA ILE A 134 -7.91 15.33 9.18
C ILE A 134 -8.89 14.61 8.25
N GLU A 135 -9.53 13.56 8.75
CA GLU A 135 -10.51 12.78 8.00
C GLU A 135 -11.72 13.64 7.60
N GLU A 136 -12.26 14.43 8.54
CA GLU A 136 -13.36 15.36 8.28
C GLU A 136 -13.00 16.40 7.20
N GLN A 137 -11.80 16.97 7.25
CA GLN A 137 -11.32 17.89 6.22
C GLN A 137 -11.27 17.23 4.84
N VAL A 138 -10.74 16.01 4.75
CA VAL A 138 -10.68 15.26 3.50
C VAL A 138 -12.07 14.95 2.98
N TYR A 139 -12.98 14.48 3.84
CA TYR A 139 -14.35 14.14 3.47
C TYR A 139 -15.13 15.38 3.00
N ALA A 140 -14.97 16.51 3.69
CA ALA A 140 -15.57 17.77 3.30
C ALA A 140 -15.04 18.27 1.95
N GLU A 141 -13.75 18.08 1.66
CA GLU A 141 -13.16 18.46 0.38
C GLU A 141 -13.64 17.58 -0.76
N ILE A 142 -13.67 16.25 -0.59
CA ILE A 142 -14.10 15.30 -1.64
C ILE A 142 -15.57 15.52 -2.05
N ARG A 143 -16.42 16.06 -1.18
CA ARG A 143 -17.79 16.45 -1.54
C ARG A 143 -17.84 17.59 -2.59
N LYS A 144 -16.78 18.41 -2.70
CA LYS A 144 -16.78 19.59 -3.59
C LYS A 144 -16.59 19.18 -5.06
N PRO A 145 -17.34 19.78 -6.01
CA PRO A 145 -17.11 19.63 -7.45
C PRO A 145 -15.65 19.81 -7.85
N GLY A 146 -15.07 18.85 -8.57
CA GLY A 146 -13.70 18.96 -9.10
C GLY A 146 -12.59 18.89 -8.04
N ALA A 147 -12.86 18.41 -6.82
CA ALA A 147 -11.89 18.47 -5.72
C ALA A 147 -10.55 17.80 -6.01
N LEU A 148 -9.50 18.32 -5.37
CA LEU A 148 -8.16 17.73 -5.35
C LEU A 148 -7.63 17.72 -3.93
N VAL A 149 -7.31 16.54 -3.41
CA VAL A 149 -6.71 16.32 -2.09
C VAL A 149 -5.30 15.77 -2.27
N ARG A 150 -4.35 16.32 -1.52
CA ARG A 150 -2.95 15.86 -1.52
C ARG A 150 -2.56 15.36 -0.16
N ILE A 151 -2.36 14.05 -0.03
CA ILE A 151 -1.90 13.42 1.20
C ILE A 151 -0.38 13.27 1.11
N LYS A 152 0.35 13.94 2.00
CA LYS A 152 1.81 13.95 2.02
C LYS A 152 2.37 13.65 3.41
N GLY A 153 3.61 13.17 3.42
CA GLY A 153 4.40 12.94 4.63
C GLY A 153 5.44 11.83 4.40
N PRO A 154 6.36 11.63 5.36
CA PRO A 154 7.33 10.54 5.32
C PRO A 154 6.65 9.18 5.15
N ARG A 155 7.41 8.14 4.76
CA ARG A 155 6.89 6.77 4.71
C ARG A 155 6.37 6.38 6.09
N GLU A 156 5.47 5.40 6.13
CA GLU A 156 5.01 4.79 7.38
C GLU A 156 4.21 5.71 8.34
N MET A 157 3.76 6.88 7.86
CA MET A 157 2.90 7.81 8.61
C MET A 157 1.40 7.49 8.55
N GLY A 158 0.99 6.45 7.79
CA GLY A 158 -0.43 6.07 7.64
C GLY A 158 -1.16 6.71 6.45
N LYS A 159 -0.42 7.21 5.44
CA LYS A 159 -0.99 7.88 4.25
C LYS A 159 -1.98 6.98 3.49
N THR A 160 -1.58 5.75 3.17
CA THR A 160 -2.43 4.78 2.49
C THR A 160 -3.61 4.36 3.37
N SER A 161 -3.46 4.28 4.70
CA SER A 161 -4.57 4.00 5.61
C SER A 161 -5.66 5.08 5.58
N LEU A 162 -5.25 6.36 5.47
CA LEU A 162 -6.18 7.48 5.28
C LEU A 162 -6.82 7.45 3.88
N LEU A 163 -6.04 7.09 2.84
CA LEU A 163 -6.56 6.93 1.49
C LEU A 163 -7.68 5.89 1.44
N LEU A 164 -7.45 4.68 1.98
CA LEU A 164 -8.44 3.59 1.95
C LEU A 164 -9.74 3.99 2.63
N ARG A 165 -9.68 4.70 3.76
CA ARG A 165 -10.87 5.24 4.44
C ARG A 165 -11.58 6.32 3.65
N THR A 166 -10.83 7.12 2.91
CA THR A 166 -11.41 8.14 2.03
C THR A 166 -12.15 7.52 0.85
N LEU A 167 -11.61 6.43 0.30
CA LEU A 167 -12.27 5.66 -0.76
C LEU A 167 -13.52 4.95 -0.24
N ASP A 168 -13.43 4.27 0.91
CA ASP A 168 -14.57 3.64 1.57
C ASP A 168 -15.70 4.64 1.88
N TYR A 169 -15.34 5.80 2.43
CA TYR A 169 -16.27 6.90 2.63
C TYR A 169 -16.91 7.37 1.30
N ALA A 170 -16.13 7.53 0.23
CA ALA A 170 -16.64 7.95 -1.07
C ALA A 170 -17.61 6.92 -1.69
N GLU A 171 -17.32 5.62 -1.56
CA GLU A 171 -18.22 4.53 -1.96
C GLU A 171 -19.52 4.59 -1.16
N CYS A 172 -19.46 4.84 0.14
CA CYS A 172 -20.66 5.05 0.98
C CYS A 172 -21.49 6.27 0.56
N GLN A 173 -20.88 7.28 -0.07
CA GLN A 173 -21.59 8.42 -0.68
C GLN A 173 -22.13 8.13 -2.09
N GLY A 174 -21.95 6.90 -2.60
CA GLY A 174 -22.36 6.49 -3.94
C GLY A 174 -21.43 6.97 -5.05
N TYR A 175 -20.20 7.36 -4.74
CA TYR A 175 -19.21 7.74 -5.75
C TYR A 175 -18.56 6.48 -6.33
N ARG A 176 -18.11 6.56 -7.59
CA ARG A 176 -17.22 5.55 -8.15
C ARG A 176 -15.80 5.82 -7.68
N THR A 177 -15.08 4.80 -7.27
CA THR A 177 -13.71 4.90 -6.78
C THR A 177 -12.78 4.10 -7.70
N VAL A 178 -11.60 4.66 -7.95
CA VAL A 178 -10.50 3.98 -8.63
C VAL A 178 -9.23 4.29 -7.84
N SER A 179 -8.47 3.26 -7.51
CA SER A 179 -7.21 3.39 -6.78
C SER A 179 -6.08 2.75 -7.56
N LEU A 180 -5.05 3.54 -7.87
CA LEU A 180 -3.87 3.09 -8.60
C LEU A 180 -2.64 3.31 -7.74
N ASN A 181 -1.92 2.23 -7.42
CA ASN A 181 -0.64 2.31 -6.75
C ASN A 181 0.48 2.24 -7.79
N LEU A 182 1.26 3.33 -7.92
CA LEU A 182 2.30 3.42 -8.93
C LEU A 182 3.54 2.54 -8.64
N GLU A 183 3.72 2.07 -7.40
CA GLU A 183 4.76 1.10 -7.04
C GLU A 183 4.55 -0.26 -7.73
N GLN A 184 3.31 -0.59 -8.10
CA GLN A 184 2.97 -1.83 -8.80
C GLN A 184 3.16 -1.73 -10.33
N THR A 185 3.63 -0.59 -10.83
CA THR A 185 3.76 -0.33 -12.26
C THR A 185 5.16 -0.69 -12.76
N ASP A 186 5.23 -1.37 -13.90
CA ASP A 186 6.52 -1.71 -14.51
C ASP A 186 7.32 -0.44 -14.85
N GLN A 187 8.63 -0.48 -14.60
CA GLN A 187 9.53 0.63 -14.92
C GLN A 187 9.45 1.07 -16.38
N ALA A 188 9.28 0.11 -17.30
CA ALA A 188 9.13 0.36 -18.74
C ALA A 188 7.86 1.15 -19.11
N ILE A 189 6.83 1.13 -18.24
CA ILE A 189 5.62 1.94 -18.38
C ILE A 189 5.89 3.32 -17.77
N LEU A 190 6.49 3.37 -16.57
CA LEU A 190 6.82 4.63 -15.88
C LEU A 190 7.86 5.49 -16.63
N SER A 191 8.66 4.89 -17.50
CA SER A 191 9.68 5.58 -18.30
C SER A 191 9.16 6.25 -19.58
N ASP A 192 7.94 5.96 -20.01
CA ASP A 192 7.38 6.45 -21.28
C ASP A 192 6.00 7.08 -21.05
N LEU A 193 5.84 8.37 -21.37
CA LEU A 193 4.61 9.11 -21.10
C LEU A 193 3.41 8.50 -21.82
N ASN A 194 3.57 8.08 -23.08
CA ASN A 194 2.46 7.56 -23.87
C ASN A 194 1.97 6.22 -23.30
N ARG A 195 2.90 5.30 -22.99
CA ARG A 195 2.60 4.02 -22.34
C ARG A 195 1.98 4.23 -20.97
N PHE A 196 2.51 5.17 -20.18
CA PHE A 196 1.98 5.50 -18.87
C PHE A 196 0.54 6.01 -18.94
N LEU A 197 0.23 6.95 -19.85
CA LEU A 197 -1.12 7.49 -19.99
C LEU A 197 -2.11 6.43 -20.53
N ARG A 198 -1.69 5.59 -21.48
CA ARG A 198 -2.51 4.44 -21.93
C ARG A 198 -2.76 3.46 -20.79
N TRP A 199 -1.73 3.13 -19.99
CA TRP A 199 -1.85 2.28 -18.80
C TRP A 199 -2.81 2.89 -17.78
N LEU A 200 -2.69 4.19 -17.49
CA LEU A 200 -3.57 4.91 -16.57
C LEU A 200 -5.03 4.75 -17.02
N CYS A 201 -5.33 5.13 -18.26
CA CYS A 201 -6.68 5.05 -18.80
C CYS A 201 -7.20 3.60 -18.85
N ALA A 202 -6.38 2.61 -19.21
CA ALA A 202 -6.75 1.19 -19.21
C ALA A 202 -7.16 0.71 -17.81
N ASN A 203 -6.36 1.03 -16.79
CA ASN A 203 -6.61 0.58 -15.43
C ASN A 203 -7.83 1.29 -14.82
N VAL A 204 -8.00 2.59 -15.07
CA VAL A 204 -9.21 3.32 -14.66
C VAL A 204 -10.45 2.68 -15.28
N THR A 205 -10.41 2.39 -16.58
CA THR A 205 -11.54 1.78 -17.30
C THR A 205 -11.89 0.41 -16.75
N SER A 206 -10.86 -0.42 -16.52
CA SER A 206 -11.01 -1.78 -15.97
C SER A 206 -11.61 -1.78 -14.57
N GLN A 207 -11.14 -0.90 -13.66
CA GLN A 207 -11.69 -0.79 -12.31
C GLN A 207 -13.12 -0.24 -12.29
N LEU A 208 -13.48 0.59 -13.27
CA LEU A 208 -14.87 1.02 -13.49
C LEU A 208 -15.76 -0.04 -14.14
N GLN A 209 -15.21 -1.20 -14.49
CA GLN A 209 -15.90 -2.29 -15.19
C GLN A 209 -16.51 -1.85 -16.53
N LEU A 210 -15.80 -0.95 -17.23
CA LEU A 210 -16.14 -0.47 -18.57
C LEU A 210 -15.26 -1.18 -19.61
N GLU A 211 -15.71 -1.17 -20.87
CA GLU A 211 -14.93 -1.71 -21.99
C GLU A 211 -13.80 -0.73 -22.36
N PRO A 212 -12.53 -1.17 -22.49
CA PRO A 212 -11.46 -0.27 -22.90
C PRO A 212 -11.59 0.11 -24.39
N LYS A 213 -11.77 1.41 -24.66
CA LYS A 213 -11.83 1.98 -26.02
C LYS A 213 -10.66 2.90 -26.33
N LEU A 214 -9.47 2.55 -25.86
CA LEU A 214 -8.30 3.43 -25.96
C LEU A 214 -8.00 3.80 -27.40
N ASP A 215 -7.97 2.83 -28.31
CA ASP A 215 -7.56 3.07 -29.70
C ASP A 215 -8.53 3.98 -30.48
N ASP A 216 -9.80 4.07 -30.07
CA ASP A 216 -10.78 4.99 -30.66
C ASP A 216 -10.53 6.47 -30.30
N TYR A 217 -9.84 6.71 -29.17
CA TYR A 217 -9.58 8.05 -28.63
C TYR A 217 -8.09 8.42 -28.65
N TRP A 218 -7.23 7.51 -29.13
CA TRP A 218 -5.78 7.70 -29.09
C TRP A 218 -5.22 8.05 -30.45
N ASP A 219 -5.07 9.35 -30.66
CA ASP A 219 -4.46 9.91 -31.86
C ASP A 219 -3.03 10.40 -31.54
N GLU A 220 -2.06 9.97 -32.35
CA GLU A 220 -0.65 10.34 -32.21
C GLU A 220 -0.37 11.79 -32.64
N ASP A 221 -1.15 12.33 -33.59
CA ASP A 221 -0.95 13.66 -34.17
C ASP A 221 -1.32 14.78 -33.19
N ILE A 222 -2.33 14.55 -32.34
CA ILE A 222 -2.75 15.51 -31.28
C ILE A 222 -1.95 15.35 -29.97
N GLY A 223 -1.23 14.24 -29.83
CA GLY A 223 -0.38 13.94 -28.68
C GLY A 223 -1.10 13.27 -27.50
N SER A 224 -0.36 12.43 -26.78
CA SER A 224 -0.87 11.53 -25.73
C SER A 224 -1.58 12.23 -24.56
N LYS A 225 -1.17 13.45 -24.17
CA LYS A 225 -1.83 14.23 -23.11
C LYS A 225 -3.26 14.65 -23.49
N VAL A 226 -3.45 15.05 -24.75
CA VAL A 226 -4.75 15.47 -25.27
C VAL A 226 -5.64 14.24 -25.40
N SER A 227 -5.12 13.17 -26.02
CA SER A 227 -5.81 11.88 -26.15
C SER A 227 -6.28 11.32 -24.80
N CYS A 228 -5.41 11.32 -23.79
CA CYS A 228 -5.76 10.93 -22.41
C CYS A 228 -6.90 11.78 -21.83
N SER A 229 -6.82 13.10 -21.99
CA SER A 229 -7.85 14.02 -21.47
C SER A 229 -9.19 13.83 -22.18
N LEU A 230 -9.18 13.62 -23.50
CA LEU A 230 -10.38 13.34 -24.29
C LEU A 230 -11.00 12.01 -23.90
N TYR A 231 -10.19 10.96 -23.70
CA TYR A 231 -10.67 9.66 -23.24
C TYR A 231 -11.34 9.77 -21.87
N ILE A 232 -10.70 10.41 -20.89
CA ILE A 232 -11.32 10.60 -19.56
C ILE A 232 -12.61 11.41 -19.68
N ARG A 233 -12.59 12.53 -20.39
CA ARG A 233 -13.74 13.44 -20.48
C ARG A 233 -14.91 12.86 -21.27
N ASN A 234 -14.67 12.47 -22.52
CA ASN A 234 -15.70 12.12 -23.49
C ASN A 234 -16.12 10.64 -23.41
N TYR A 235 -15.30 9.76 -22.82
CA TYR A 235 -15.64 8.35 -22.68
C TYR A 235 -15.96 7.98 -21.23
N LEU A 236 -15.02 8.19 -20.31
CA LEU A 236 -15.20 7.72 -18.92
C LEU A 236 -16.23 8.56 -18.14
N LEU A 237 -16.08 9.89 -18.13
CA LEU A 237 -16.95 10.78 -17.34
C LEU A 237 -18.36 10.94 -17.94
N GLU A 238 -18.53 10.69 -19.24
CA GLU A 238 -19.85 10.67 -19.90
C GLU A 238 -20.67 9.42 -19.57
N GLN A 239 -20.02 8.26 -19.35
CA GLN A 239 -20.70 7.00 -19.04
C GLN A 239 -21.11 6.85 -17.58
N ILE A 240 -20.62 7.72 -16.69
CA ILE A 240 -20.92 7.64 -15.25
C ILE A 240 -21.84 8.78 -14.82
N ASP A 241 -22.92 8.44 -14.13
CA ASP A 241 -23.88 9.41 -13.60
C ASP A 241 -23.48 9.94 -12.21
N SER A 242 -22.51 9.30 -11.57
CA SER A 242 -21.98 9.66 -10.25
C SER A 242 -20.56 10.24 -10.35
N PRO A 243 -20.11 11.02 -9.36
CA PRO A 243 -18.72 11.45 -9.27
C PRO A 243 -17.74 10.27 -9.25
N LEU A 244 -16.55 10.49 -9.82
CA LEU A 244 -15.42 9.56 -9.83
C LEU A 244 -14.31 10.09 -8.94
N VAL A 245 -13.93 9.34 -7.91
CA VAL A 245 -12.71 9.56 -7.14
C VAL A 245 -11.58 8.72 -7.74
N LEU A 246 -10.63 9.41 -8.38
CA LEU A 246 -9.39 8.81 -8.85
C LEU A 246 -8.28 9.07 -7.83
N ALA A 247 -7.86 8.01 -7.15
CA ALA A 247 -6.75 8.01 -6.24
C ALA A 247 -5.48 7.47 -6.89
N LEU A 248 -4.40 8.23 -6.77
CA LEU A 248 -3.06 7.85 -7.18
C LEU A 248 -2.20 7.74 -5.92
N ASP A 249 -1.82 6.50 -5.57
CA ASP A 249 -0.94 6.19 -4.45
C ASP A 249 0.52 6.04 -4.90
N GLU A 250 1.45 6.34 -4.00
CA GLU A 250 2.90 6.33 -4.24
C GLU A 250 3.31 7.14 -5.50
N VAL A 251 2.73 8.34 -5.68
CA VAL A 251 3.06 9.21 -6.83
C VAL A 251 4.54 9.58 -6.88
N ASN A 252 5.26 9.49 -5.76
CA ASN A 252 6.71 9.64 -5.72
C ASN A 252 7.48 8.67 -6.65
N GLN A 253 6.90 7.54 -7.06
CA GLN A 253 7.54 6.61 -8.01
C GLN A 253 7.81 7.25 -9.38
N ILE A 254 6.95 8.16 -9.86
CA ILE A 254 7.18 8.82 -11.15
C ILE A 254 8.33 9.84 -11.08
N PHE A 255 8.73 10.26 -9.89
CA PHE A 255 9.77 11.27 -9.72
C PHE A 255 11.14 10.76 -10.18
N GLU A 256 11.35 9.44 -10.15
CA GLU A 256 12.51 8.76 -10.73
C GLU A 256 12.54 8.82 -12.27
N TYR A 257 11.43 9.24 -12.89
CA TYR A 257 11.26 9.36 -14.35
C TYR A 257 10.91 10.81 -14.73
N PRO A 258 11.89 11.74 -14.75
CA PRO A 258 11.64 13.17 -14.93
C PRO A 258 10.86 13.53 -16.20
N GLN A 259 11.02 12.76 -17.29
CA GLN A 259 10.29 13.00 -18.53
C GLN A 259 8.78 12.79 -18.35
N VAL A 260 8.37 11.71 -17.67
CA VAL A 260 6.96 11.46 -17.38
C VAL A 260 6.45 12.42 -16.31
N ALA A 261 7.21 12.65 -15.25
CA ALA A 261 6.80 13.56 -14.17
C ALA A 261 6.53 14.99 -14.65
N LYS A 262 7.39 15.53 -15.54
CA LYS A 262 7.25 16.89 -16.09
C LYS A 262 5.98 17.10 -16.88
N ASP A 263 5.45 16.05 -17.51
CA ASP A 263 4.26 16.14 -18.35
C ASP A 263 2.99 15.67 -17.65
N PHE A 264 3.07 14.60 -16.86
CA PHE A 264 1.91 14.02 -16.18
C PHE A 264 1.43 14.86 -14.99
N LEU A 265 2.33 15.43 -14.20
CA LEU A 265 1.93 16.26 -13.06
C LEU A 265 1.13 17.49 -13.51
N PRO A 266 1.59 18.31 -14.48
CA PRO A 266 0.78 19.41 -14.99
C PRO A 266 -0.56 18.97 -15.60
N LEU A 267 -0.65 17.75 -16.13
CA LEU A 267 -1.90 17.19 -16.65
C LEU A 267 -2.96 17.04 -15.53
N LEU A 268 -2.58 16.48 -14.37
CA LEU A 268 -3.47 16.37 -13.20
C LEU A 268 -3.97 17.74 -12.74
N ARG A 269 -3.07 18.74 -12.73
CA ARG A 269 -3.44 20.12 -12.41
C ARG A 269 -4.40 20.69 -13.45
N SER A 270 -4.18 20.43 -14.73
CA SER A 270 -5.05 20.89 -15.80
C SER A 270 -6.48 20.39 -15.60
N TRP A 271 -6.66 19.10 -15.26
CA TRP A 271 -8.00 18.55 -15.01
C TRP A 271 -8.69 19.22 -13.82
N TYR A 272 -7.94 19.49 -12.74
CA TYR A 272 -8.45 20.24 -11.59
C TYR A 272 -8.88 21.67 -11.95
N GLU A 273 -8.08 22.38 -12.75
CA GLU A 273 -8.42 23.75 -13.19
C GLU A 273 -9.62 23.77 -14.17
N GLU A 274 -9.70 22.80 -15.08
CA GLU A 274 -10.82 22.66 -16.01
C GLU A 274 -12.15 22.38 -15.29
N ALA A 275 -12.14 21.71 -14.15
CA ALA A 275 -13.34 21.49 -13.34
C ALA A 275 -13.98 22.79 -12.82
N LYS A 276 -13.22 23.89 -12.74
CA LYS A 276 -13.77 25.21 -12.38
C LYS A 276 -14.61 25.83 -13.51
N ARG A 277 -14.45 25.34 -14.74
CA ARG A 277 -15.07 25.90 -15.95
C ARG A 277 -16.10 24.96 -16.56
N LEU A 278 -15.81 23.66 -16.56
CA LEU A 278 -16.58 22.65 -17.29
C LEU A 278 -17.26 21.68 -16.31
N PRO A 279 -18.62 21.57 -16.34
CA PRO A 279 -19.37 20.68 -15.46
C PRO A 279 -19.00 19.20 -15.59
N ILE A 280 -18.53 18.74 -16.75
CA ILE A 280 -18.12 17.33 -16.92
C ILE A 280 -16.90 17.01 -16.03
N TRP A 281 -15.92 17.90 -15.94
CA TRP A 281 -14.74 17.74 -15.10
C TRP A 281 -15.07 17.88 -13.60
N GLN A 282 -16.19 18.54 -13.27
CA GLN A 282 -16.72 18.53 -11.91
C GLN A 282 -17.20 17.16 -11.43
N LYS A 283 -17.26 16.14 -12.29
CA LYS A 283 -17.46 14.75 -11.84
C LYS A 283 -16.18 14.12 -11.29
N LEU A 284 -15.00 14.57 -11.72
CA LEU A 284 -13.73 14.00 -11.26
C LEU A 284 -13.33 14.58 -9.88
N ARG A 285 -12.85 13.72 -8.99
CA ARG A 285 -12.18 14.05 -7.73
C ARG A 285 -10.81 13.39 -7.76
N LEU A 286 -9.77 14.13 -7.41
CA LEU A 286 -8.40 13.63 -7.42
C LEU A 286 -7.90 13.48 -5.98
N ILE A 287 -7.33 12.31 -5.67
CA ILE A 287 -6.54 12.10 -4.45
C ILE A 287 -5.13 11.73 -4.88
N ILE A 288 -4.15 12.52 -4.44
CA ILE A 288 -2.74 12.32 -4.78
C ILE A 288 -2.00 12.04 -3.48
N VAL A 289 -1.46 10.82 -3.34
CA VAL A 289 -0.66 10.43 -2.19
C VAL A 289 0.80 10.33 -2.62
N HIS A 290 1.69 10.98 -1.88
CA HIS A 290 3.13 10.89 -2.14
C HIS A 290 3.94 10.95 -0.85
N SER A 291 5.06 10.24 -0.87
CA SER A 291 6.10 10.37 0.14
C SER A 291 6.89 11.65 -0.06
N THR A 292 7.27 12.32 1.03
CA THR A 292 8.12 13.51 0.99
C THR A 292 9.61 13.17 0.86
N GLU A 293 9.99 11.91 1.09
CA GLU A 293 11.39 11.45 1.13
C GLU A 293 12.14 11.63 -0.20
N ILE A 294 11.44 11.51 -1.33
CA ILE A 294 12.03 11.63 -2.66
C ILE A 294 11.98 13.11 -3.08
N TYR A 295 13.10 13.81 -2.92
CA TYR A 295 13.25 15.19 -3.40
C TYR A 295 13.51 15.19 -4.91
N VAL A 296 12.56 15.73 -5.68
CA VAL A 296 12.81 16.11 -7.07
C VAL A 296 12.54 17.60 -7.24
N PRO A 297 13.49 18.36 -7.83
CA PRO A 297 13.28 19.75 -8.19
C PRO A 297 12.26 19.82 -9.33
N LEU A 298 10.99 19.73 -8.98
CA LEU A 298 9.88 19.93 -9.91
C LEU A 298 9.68 21.43 -10.11
N GLN A 299 9.23 21.82 -11.30
CA GLN A 299 8.73 23.17 -11.54
C GLN A 299 7.45 23.36 -10.71
N LEU A 300 7.62 23.83 -9.48
CA LEU A 300 6.57 23.94 -8.46
C LEU A 300 5.30 24.62 -9.00
N GLN A 301 5.46 25.62 -9.86
CA GLN A 301 4.34 26.38 -10.42
C GLN A 301 3.46 25.60 -11.40
N GLN A 302 3.90 24.46 -11.93
CA GLN A 302 3.15 23.67 -12.93
C GLN A 302 2.60 22.36 -12.36
N SER A 303 3.09 21.91 -11.21
CA SER A 303 2.67 20.68 -10.55
C SER A 303 1.34 20.86 -9.77
N PRO A 304 0.57 19.77 -9.53
CA PRO A 304 -0.62 19.82 -8.70
C PRO A 304 -0.28 20.04 -7.22
N PHE A 305 1.00 19.97 -6.83
CA PHE A 305 1.45 20.14 -5.44
C PHE A 305 1.31 21.56 -4.87
N ASN A 306 0.80 22.51 -5.66
CA ASN A 306 0.48 23.87 -5.22
C ASN A 306 -1.01 24.22 -5.29
N VAL A 307 -1.88 23.25 -5.61
CA VAL A 307 -3.33 23.45 -5.69
C VAL A 307 -4.08 22.41 -4.85
N GLY A 308 -5.39 22.59 -4.66
CA GLY A 308 -6.22 21.71 -3.83
C GLY A 308 -5.85 21.73 -2.35
N LEU A 309 -6.43 20.81 -1.57
CA LEU A 309 -6.25 20.70 -0.12
C LEU A 309 -4.98 19.90 0.22
N PRO A 310 -3.95 20.50 0.85
CA PRO A 310 -2.81 19.77 1.38
C PRO A 310 -3.14 19.14 2.74
N ILE A 311 -2.96 17.84 2.86
CA ILE A 311 -3.03 17.08 4.10
C ILE A 311 -1.64 16.56 4.41
N GLN A 312 -1.08 16.98 5.54
CA GLN A 312 0.19 16.49 6.05
C GLN A 312 -0.07 15.66 7.29
N LEU A 313 0.32 14.38 7.25
CA LEU A 313 0.21 13.52 8.42
C LEU A 313 1.35 13.80 9.39
N THR A 314 0.99 14.01 10.66
CA THR A 314 1.92 14.18 11.77
C THR A 314 1.99 12.90 12.61
N SER A 315 2.99 12.86 13.50
CA SER A 315 3.10 11.88 14.59
C SER A 315 1.89 11.94 15.52
N PHE A 316 1.68 10.85 16.26
CA PHE A 316 0.64 10.75 17.27
C PHE A 316 0.97 11.56 18.53
N SER A 317 -0.06 12.15 19.14
CA SER A 317 0.04 12.74 20.48
C SER A 317 0.12 11.66 21.57
N LEU A 318 0.41 12.08 22.80
CA LEU A 318 0.44 11.16 23.95
C LEU A 318 -0.93 10.49 24.16
N GLU A 319 -2.00 11.27 24.08
CA GLU A 319 -3.38 10.78 24.25
C GLU A 319 -3.73 9.76 23.16
N GLN A 320 -3.30 10.04 21.92
CA GLN A 320 -3.46 9.14 20.78
C GLN A 320 -2.73 7.81 20.98
N VAL A 321 -1.49 7.84 21.49
CA VAL A 321 -0.75 6.61 21.79
C VAL A 321 -1.40 5.82 22.91
N GLN A 322 -1.94 6.48 23.94
CA GLN A 322 -2.70 5.82 25.02
C GLN A 322 -3.98 5.16 24.49
N GLN A 323 -4.75 5.88 23.67
CA GLN A 323 -5.96 5.35 23.03
C GLN A 323 -5.63 4.14 22.15
N LEU A 324 -4.56 4.23 21.37
CA LEU A 324 -4.13 3.11 20.53
C LEU A 324 -3.68 1.91 21.38
N ALA A 325 -2.97 2.13 22.49
CA ALA A 325 -2.60 1.05 23.41
C ALA A 325 -3.84 0.30 23.96
N GLN A 326 -4.90 1.04 24.31
CA GLN A 326 -6.18 0.44 24.73
C GLN A 326 -6.82 -0.39 23.61
N GLN A 327 -6.75 0.05 22.35
CA GLN A 327 -7.23 -0.74 21.20
C GLN A 327 -6.42 -2.03 21.00
N TYR A 328 -5.13 -2.01 21.35
CA TYR A 328 -4.29 -3.22 21.43
C TYR A 328 -4.53 -4.03 22.72
N GLY A 329 -5.51 -3.69 23.56
CA GLY A 329 -5.78 -4.40 24.82
C GLY A 329 -4.70 -4.21 25.89
N ILE A 330 -3.85 -3.20 25.76
CA ILE A 330 -2.78 -2.89 26.72
C ILE A 330 -3.30 -1.83 27.70
N ASN A 331 -3.33 -2.19 28.98
CA ASN A 331 -3.81 -1.32 30.05
C ASN A 331 -2.66 -0.48 30.62
N TRP A 332 -2.51 0.75 30.13
CA TRP A 332 -1.66 1.78 30.73
C TRP A 332 -2.52 2.75 31.53
N THR A 333 -2.38 2.76 32.86
CA THR A 333 -3.28 3.50 33.77
C THR A 333 -2.92 4.97 33.90
N ASP A 334 -1.62 5.29 33.95
CA ASP A 334 -1.14 6.63 34.32
C ASP A 334 -0.39 7.34 33.17
N GLY A 335 -0.29 6.66 32.02
CA GLY A 335 0.33 7.19 30.82
C GLY A 335 1.86 7.23 30.84
N ASP A 336 2.50 6.76 31.91
CA ASP A 336 3.96 6.75 32.02
C ASP A 336 4.60 5.84 30.97
N GLU A 337 4.03 4.68 30.72
CA GLU A 337 4.47 3.77 29.65
C GLU A 337 4.35 4.42 28.27
N ALA A 338 3.24 5.13 28.02
CA ALA A 338 3.05 5.88 26.79
C ALA A 338 4.11 6.98 26.65
N ARG A 339 4.43 7.72 27.73
CA ARG A 339 5.50 8.73 27.73
C ARG A 339 6.87 8.11 27.46
N GLN A 340 7.18 6.96 28.07
CA GLN A 340 8.44 6.24 27.85
C GLN A 340 8.59 5.79 26.39
N LEU A 341 7.52 5.23 25.80
CA LEU A 341 7.52 4.87 24.39
C LEU A 341 7.66 6.11 23.50
N MET A 342 6.92 7.18 23.79
CA MET A 342 6.97 8.46 23.08
C MET A 342 8.37 9.09 23.13
N ASP A 343 9.08 9.01 24.26
CA ASP A 343 10.47 9.51 24.37
C ASP A 343 11.40 8.83 23.35
N ILE A 344 11.18 7.54 23.10
CA ILE A 344 11.98 6.77 22.13
C ILE A 344 11.54 7.05 20.69
N VAL A 345 10.26 6.91 20.34
CA VAL A 345 9.80 6.90 18.94
C VAL A 345 9.09 8.17 18.47
N GLY A 346 8.91 9.17 19.34
CA GLY A 346 8.33 10.47 18.98
C GLY A 346 6.88 10.42 18.47
N GLY A 347 6.14 9.35 18.78
CA GLY A 347 4.77 9.15 18.26
C GLY A 347 4.70 8.71 16.80
N HIS A 348 5.81 8.26 16.20
CA HIS A 348 5.82 7.79 14.82
C HIS A 348 4.81 6.63 14.63
N PRO A 349 3.79 6.75 13.74
CA PRO A 349 2.68 5.82 13.67
C PRO A 349 3.06 4.34 13.51
N ALA A 350 3.93 4.00 12.55
CA ALA A 350 4.36 2.60 12.40
C ALA A 350 5.18 2.09 13.58
N LEU A 351 6.14 2.87 14.11
CA LEU A 351 6.97 2.46 15.25
C LEU A 351 6.13 2.23 16.51
N VAL A 352 5.13 3.09 16.76
CA VAL A 352 4.17 2.90 17.85
C VAL A 352 3.39 1.60 17.66
N ASN A 353 2.83 1.36 16.46
CA ASN A 353 2.08 0.13 16.19
C ASN A 353 2.96 -1.12 16.33
N ILE A 354 4.20 -1.10 15.86
CA ILE A 354 5.17 -2.19 16.03
C ILE A 354 5.39 -2.48 17.52
N ALA A 355 5.59 -1.43 18.33
CA ALA A 355 5.78 -1.59 19.77
C ALA A 355 4.57 -2.26 20.43
N LEU A 356 3.37 -1.70 20.19
CA LEU A 356 2.12 -2.18 20.77
C LEU A 356 1.79 -3.61 20.32
N TYR A 357 2.12 -3.98 19.09
CA TYR A 357 1.98 -5.35 18.59
C TYR A 357 2.80 -6.36 19.41
N TYR A 358 4.09 -6.09 19.63
CA TYR A 358 4.95 -7.00 20.41
C TYR A 358 4.59 -7.03 21.89
N LEU A 359 4.17 -5.89 22.45
CA LEU A 359 3.70 -5.78 23.84
C LEU A 359 2.40 -6.56 24.06
N ASN A 360 1.42 -6.43 23.16
CA ASN A 360 0.15 -7.16 23.25
C ASN A 360 0.36 -8.68 23.23
N ARG A 361 1.29 -9.16 22.41
CA ARG A 361 1.59 -10.60 22.31
C ARG A 361 2.36 -11.15 23.50
N GLY A 362 2.84 -10.29 24.41
CA GLY A 362 3.68 -10.69 25.55
C GLY A 362 5.05 -11.23 25.13
N GLU A 363 5.50 -10.97 23.90
CA GLU A 363 6.80 -11.44 23.39
C GLU A 363 7.97 -10.68 24.02
N VAL A 364 7.73 -9.41 24.37
CA VAL A 364 8.73 -8.52 24.99
C VAL A 364 8.02 -7.62 26.00
N ALA A 365 8.64 -7.39 27.17
CA ALA A 365 8.16 -6.40 28.13
C ALA A 365 8.64 -4.98 27.77
N LEU A 366 7.88 -3.94 28.11
CA LEU A 366 8.23 -2.55 27.76
C LEU A 366 9.68 -2.16 28.11
N PRO A 367 10.22 -2.43 29.32
CA PRO A 367 11.61 -2.09 29.62
C PRO A 367 12.63 -2.74 28.66
N GLN A 368 12.41 -4.01 28.30
CA GLN A 368 13.27 -4.75 27.36
C GLN A 368 13.15 -4.22 25.93
N LEU A 369 11.95 -3.80 25.53
CA LEU A 369 11.70 -3.19 24.23
C LEU A 369 12.45 -1.86 24.11
N LEU A 370 12.38 -1.02 25.14
CA LEU A 370 13.05 0.28 25.16
C LEU A 370 14.58 0.14 25.20
N GLU A 371 15.12 -0.83 25.94
CA GLU A 371 16.56 -1.13 25.98
C GLU A 371 17.09 -1.68 24.66
N SER A 372 16.32 -2.54 23.98
CA SER A 372 16.72 -3.13 22.70
C SER A 372 16.38 -2.25 21.49
N ALA A 373 15.68 -1.13 21.67
CA ALA A 373 15.12 -0.30 20.60
C ALA A 373 16.18 0.17 19.58
N TYR A 374 17.37 0.51 20.05
CA TYR A 374 18.50 0.99 19.24
C TYR A 374 19.47 -0.12 18.82
N SER A 375 19.18 -1.39 19.13
CA SER A 375 20.06 -2.51 18.77
C SER A 375 19.79 -3.01 17.34
N SER A 376 20.78 -3.67 16.73
CA SER A 376 20.63 -4.34 15.42
C SER A 376 19.71 -5.57 15.46
N THR A 377 19.20 -5.93 16.63
CA THR A 377 18.24 -7.04 16.85
C THR A 377 16.91 -6.54 17.39
N GLY A 378 16.74 -5.22 17.55
CA GLY A 378 15.54 -4.60 18.09
C GLY A 378 14.37 -4.64 17.10
N VAL A 379 13.17 -4.41 17.62
CA VAL A 379 11.92 -4.44 16.84
C VAL A 379 11.87 -3.39 15.71
N TYR A 380 12.71 -2.36 15.78
CA TYR A 380 12.78 -1.27 14.80
C TYR A 380 13.87 -1.43 13.73
N VAL A 381 14.59 -2.56 13.72
CA VAL A 381 15.78 -2.75 12.87
C VAL A 381 15.52 -2.49 11.39
N HIS A 382 14.42 -2.98 10.83
CA HIS A 382 14.11 -2.82 9.40
C HIS A 382 13.89 -1.36 9.01
N HIS A 383 13.18 -0.61 9.85
CA HIS A 383 12.95 0.82 9.65
C HIS A 383 14.28 1.60 9.68
N LEU A 384 15.12 1.32 10.68
CA LEU A 384 16.42 1.98 10.84
C LEU A 384 17.41 1.61 9.73
N GLN A 385 17.42 0.36 9.29
CA GLN A 385 18.25 -0.11 8.17
C GLN A 385 17.88 0.60 6.86
N ARG A 386 16.59 0.82 6.59
CA ARG A 386 16.17 1.58 5.39
C ARG A 386 16.78 2.97 5.37
N HIS A 387 16.65 3.72 6.48
CA HIS A 387 17.25 5.04 6.59
C HIS A 387 18.78 4.98 6.51
N TRP A 388 19.41 3.97 7.09
CA TRP A 388 20.86 3.77 6.99
C TRP A 388 21.34 3.59 5.55
N VAL A 389 20.66 2.76 4.75
CA VAL A 389 21.00 2.56 3.33
C VAL A 389 20.94 3.90 2.57
N THR A 390 19.87 4.67 2.75
CA THR A 390 19.75 6.00 2.11
C THR A 390 20.84 6.98 2.54
N LEU A 391 21.24 6.97 3.82
CA LEU A 391 22.33 7.81 4.32
C LEU A 391 23.69 7.38 3.78
N GLN A 392 23.91 6.08 3.54
CA GLN A 392 25.13 5.58 2.89
C GLN A 392 25.22 6.00 1.42
N GLU A 393 24.09 6.02 0.71
CA GLU A 393 24.02 6.48 -0.68
C GLU A 393 24.21 8.01 -0.81
N GLN A 394 23.90 8.77 0.25
CA GLN A 394 24.03 10.24 0.29
C GLN A 394 24.85 10.72 1.50
N PRO A 395 26.20 10.67 1.42
CA PRO A 395 27.09 10.99 2.54
C PRO A 395 26.90 12.40 3.12
N GLU A 396 26.50 13.38 2.30
CA GLU A 396 26.20 14.75 2.76
C GLU A 396 25.06 14.77 3.79
N LEU A 397 24.03 13.94 3.60
CA LEU A 397 22.93 13.78 4.55
C LEU A 397 23.40 13.10 5.84
N ALA A 398 24.29 12.11 5.74
CA ALA A 398 24.87 11.44 6.90
C ALA A 398 25.69 12.40 7.77
N ILE A 399 26.52 13.25 7.15
CA ILE A 399 27.32 14.27 7.85
C ILE A 399 26.40 15.28 8.55
N ALA A 400 25.39 15.79 7.85
CA ALA A 400 24.45 16.74 8.44
C ALA A 400 23.57 16.11 9.53
N LEU A 401 23.18 14.85 9.41
CA LEU A 401 22.50 14.15 10.48
C LEU A 401 23.42 13.98 11.69
N ALA A 402 24.71 13.65 11.47
CA ALA A 402 25.71 13.52 12.53
C ALA A 402 25.88 14.82 13.32
N THR A 403 25.82 15.99 12.66
CA THR A 403 25.89 17.27 13.37
C THR A 403 24.64 17.52 14.22
N VAL A 404 23.43 17.20 13.71
CA VAL A 404 22.17 17.35 14.45
C VAL A 404 22.11 16.43 15.67
N ILE A 405 22.46 15.14 15.52
CA ILE A 405 22.33 14.16 16.60
C ILE A 405 23.34 14.40 17.74
N ASN A 406 24.54 14.88 17.42
CA ASN A 406 25.59 15.18 18.40
C ASN A 406 25.42 16.57 19.05
N SER A 407 24.56 17.43 18.51
CA SER A 407 24.26 18.72 19.11
C SER A 407 23.28 18.58 20.28
N THR A 408 23.54 19.32 21.35
CA THR A 408 22.63 19.49 22.49
C THR A 408 21.60 20.59 22.26
N GLN A 409 21.87 21.50 21.31
CA GLN A 409 20.99 22.61 20.93
C GLN A 409 20.48 22.43 19.50
N PRO A 410 19.30 22.96 19.16
CA PRO A 410 18.84 23.01 17.77
C PRO A 410 19.88 23.69 16.86
N ILE A 411 20.07 23.19 15.64
CA ILE A 411 21.10 23.73 14.71
C ILE A 411 20.50 24.13 13.37
N VAL A 412 21.04 25.19 12.75
CA VAL A 412 20.67 25.56 11.38
C VAL A 412 21.53 24.76 10.40
N LEU A 413 20.88 24.11 9.44
CA LEU A 413 21.51 23.38 8.36
C LEU A 413 21.27 24.08 7.02
N GLU A 414 21.98 23.65 5.99
CA GLU A 414 21.73 24.10 4.62
C GLU A 414 20.29 23.74 4.20
N PRO A 415 19.52 24.64 3.54
CA PRO A 415 18.09 24.44 3.28
C PRO A 415 17.72 23.15 2.52
N ILE A 416 18.48 22.73 1.51
CA ILE A 416 18.19 21.52 0.74
C ILE A 416 18.41 20.27 1.59
N ILE A 417 19.52 20.21 2.33
CA ILE A 417 19.82 19.14 3.28
C ILE A 417 18.75 19.07 4.37
N THR A 418 18.38 20.22 4.93
CA THR A 418 17.34 20.36 5.95
C THR A 418 16.02 19.80 5.44
N TYR A 419 15.61 20.19 4.23
CA TYR A 419 14.41 19.69 3.61
C TYR A 419 14.45 18.17 3.45
N LYS A 420 15.54 17.60 2.91
CA LYS A 420 15.68 16.15 2.71
C LYS A 420 15.62 15.37 4.02
N LEU A 421 16.34 15.79 5.05
CA LEU A 421 16.33 15.10 6.35
C LEU A 421 14.95 15.20 7.03
N SER A 422 14.30 16.36 6.95
CA SER A 422 12.95 16.54 7.48
C SER A 422 11.92 15.72 6.70
N SER A 423 12.10 15.61 5.38
CA SER A 423 11.20 14.86 4.51
C SER A 423 11.32 13.34 4.69
N MET A 424 12.49 12.87 5.14
CA MET A 424 12.75 11.52 5.68
C MET A 424 12.18 11.29 7.08
N GLY A 425 11.70 12.34 7.76
CA GLY A 425 11.20 12.25 9.14
C GLY A 425 12.31 12.04 10.18
N LEU A 426 13.59 12.22 9.83
CA LEU A 426 14.72 12.03 10.74
C LEU A 426 14.97 13.23 11.67
N ILE A 427 14.54 14.42 11.23
CA ILE A 427 14.64 15.65 12.00
C ILE A 427 13.29 16.37 12.05
N GLU A 428 13.09 17.13 13.10
CA GLU A 428 12.03 18.13 13.23
C GLU A 428 12.62 19.53 13.10
N LEU A 429 11.77 20.47 12.70
CA LEU A 429 12.16 21.86 12.50
C LEU A 429 11.33 22.76 13.40
N ASP A 430 12.02 23.52 14.23
CA ASP A 430 11.44 24.63 14.98
C ASP A 430 12.21 25.92 14.65
N ASN A 431 11.53 26.92 14.11
CA ASN A 431 12.13 28.21 13.72
C ASN A 431 13.43 28.08 12.89
N ASN A 432 13.42 27.22 11.86
CA ASN A 432 14.56 26.87 10.99
C ASN A 432 15.74 26.15 11.68
N GLN A 433 15.57 25.72 12.92
CA GLN A 433 16.56 24.93 13.62
C GLN A 433 16.12 23.47 13.67
N ALA A 434 17.04 22.59 13.32
CA ALA A 434 16.87 21.15 13.26
C ALA A 434 17.19 20.48 14.60
N THR A 435 16.31 19.59 15.02
CA THR A 435 16.51 18.65 16.12
C THR A 435 16.22 17.23 15.63
N PRO A 436 16.80 16.17 16.24
CA PRO A 436 16.38 14.81 15.94
C PRO A 436 14.89 14.64 16.24
N SER A 437 14.13 14.03 15.34
CA SER A 437 12.68 13.86 15.53
C SER A 437 12.31 12.90 16.67
N CYS A 438 13.21 11.98 17.02
CA CYS A 438 13.04 11.13 18.19
C CYS A 438 14.39 10.63 18.73
N ARG A 439 14.39 10.16 19.97
CA ARG A 439 15.59 9.64 20.65
C ARG A 439 16.12 8.37 19.99
N LEU A 440 15.24 7.55 19.40
CA LEU A 440 15.62 6.35 18.65
C LEU A 440 16.65 6.67 17.57
N TYR A 441 16.37 7.68 16.74
CA TYR A 441 17.30 8.08 15.67
C TYR A 441 18.59 8.65 16.22
N ARG A 442 18.53 9.50 17.26
CA ARG A 442 19.73 10.04 17.91
C ARG A 442 20.65 8.91 18.37
N GLN A 443 20.14 7.94 19.14
CA GLN A 443 20.96 6.86 19.71
C GLN A 443 21.48 5.89 18.65
N TYR A 444 20.60 5.43 17.74
CA TYR A 444 20.98 4.46 16.72
C TYR A 444 22.05 5.02 15.78
N PHE A 445 21.81 6.21 15.20
CA PHE A 445 22.73 6.79 14.23
C PHE A 445 24.00 7.35 14.87
N GLN A 446 23.97 7.76 16.15
CA GLN A 446 25.18 8.15 16.85
C GLN A 446 26.18 6.99 16.91
N SER A 447 25.71 5.77 17.23
CA SER A 447 26.59 4.59 17.24
C SER A 447 27.17 4.23 15.87
N LYS A 448 26.45 4.51 14.78
CA LYS A 448 26.86 4.16 13.41
C LYS A 448 27.74 5.22 12.76
N LEU A 449 27.48 6.50 13.03
CA LEU A 449 28.16 7.63 12.42
C LEU A 449 29.41 8.06 13.18
N LEU A 450 29.65 7.56 14.40
CA LEU A 450 30.91 7.72 15.13
C LEU A 450 32.00 6.72 14.71
N ILE A 451 31.64 5.66 13.97
CA ILE A 451 32.54 4.54 13.63
C ILE A 451 33.18 4.70 12.23
N ASN A 452 32.83 5.76 11.48
CA ASN A 452 33.37 6.01 10.14
C ASN A 452 34.18 7.32 10.05
#